data_AF-A0A940A6C6-F1
#
_entry.id   AF-A0A940A6C6-F1
#
_cell.length_a   1.000
_cell.length_b   1.000
_cell.length_c   1.000
_cell.angle_alpha   90.00
_cell.angle_beta   90.00
_cell.angle_gamma   90.00
#
_symmetry.space_group_name_H-M   'P 1'
#
loop_
_entity.id
_entity.type
_entity.pdbx_description
1 polymer ?
#
loop_
_entity_poly.entity_id
_entity_poly.type
_entity_poly.pdbx_seq_one_letter_code
_entity_poly.pdbx_strand_id
1 'polypeptide(L)'
;MLKKIFILIALCVPTLVLAAPEKKKEPIVHMTDEEIYQELKKLAMVFEVSRENFVEEADERKMLEGAMNGMLEALDPHSSYLSKDDLKDFNDKSSGSFGGLGIQITSDRGAVRVISPIDDTPADKAGIKAGDYITHIDDEPVFDLTLNQAVKKMKGKPGTKVKLTVVSGTSEPKTITLKRAIIKVQSVKFSEKTLADADEDTPMIGYIRISDFGATTAKDLRDAIAKLEKKNVAGYVLDVRNNPGGYLTAAIDVSDAFLDGGEIVSTRGKNKTDIDRSFATPGDLTNGKPLVVLINHGSASASEIVAGAIQDNGRGVIMGSQSFGKGSVQQQKPLGDETAIHVTIARYYTPSGRSIQNTGITPDVEVLQSKVEKIEKRESFYSEASFRNALKNEEAEKKAKKKAESDKKKTDDDDDDKELTDEEKDAKDYQLQRGMEMVIALSRMAEHAKSAAESKIDNENMDDEKDSDKE
;
A
#
# COMPACT_ATOMS: atom_id res chain seq x y z
N MET A 1 50.80 26.28 50.30
CA MET A 1 50.25 24.95 49.94
C MET A 1 48.74 25.02 50.09
N LEU A 2 47.96 24.93 49.02
CA LEU A 2 46.57 24.44 49.03
C LEU A 2 46.11 24.31 47.56
N LYS A 3 46.01 23.07 47.07
CA LYS A 3 45.42 22.73 45.76
C LYS A 3 43.90 22.94 45.84
N LYS A 4 43.35 23.82 45.00
CA LYS A 4 41.88 23.89 44.80
C LYS A 4 41.49 22.86 43.75
N ILE A 5 40.80 21.82 44.22
CA ILE A 5 40.15 20.78 43.41
C ILE A 5 38.83 21.39 42.90
N PHE A 6 38.66 21.46 41.58
CA PHE A 6 37.36 21.72 40.94
C PHE A 6 36.60 20.39 40.90
N ILE A 7 35.59 20.24 41.76
CA ILE A 7 34.60 19.16 41.65
C ILE A 7 33.51 19.65 40.71
N LEU A 8 33.44 19.06 39.53
CA LEU A 8 32.34 19.22 38.59
C LEU A 8 31.16 18.38 39.12
N ILE A 9 30.16 19.04 39.71
CA ILE A 9 28.91 18.40 40.12
C ILE A 9 28.09 18.21 38.83
N ALA A 10 28.10 16.98 38.30
CA ALA A 10 27.14 16.56 37.28
C ALA A 10 25.75 16.48 37.93
N LEU A 11 24.88 17.45 37.64
CA LEU A 11 23.46 17.37 37.96
C LEU A 11 22.84 16.28 37.05
N CYS A 12 22.76 15.06 37.56
CA CYS A 12 21.89 14.03 37.02
C CYS A 12 20.44 14.44 37.34
N VAL A 13 19.77 15.12 36.40
CA VAL A 13 18.32 15.28 36.44
C VAL A 13 17.73 13.94 36.03
N PRO A 14 17.03 13.19 36.90
CA PRO A 14 16.34 12.00 36.47
C PRO A 14 15.19 12.46 35.57
N THR A 15 15.31 12.20 34.26
CA THR A 15 14.18 12.23 33.33
C THR A 15 13.23 11.14 33.77
N LEU A 16 12.26 11.53 34.60
CA LEU A 16 11.11 10.72 34.95
C LEU A 16 10.30 10.52 33.67
N VAL A 17 10.57 9.44 32.94
CA VAL A 17 9.71 8.98 31.84
C VAL A 17 8.40 8.61 32.48
N LEU A 18 7.42 9.50 32.38
CA LEU A 18 6.04 9.24 32.77
C LEU A 18 5.49 8.22 31.77
N ALA A 19 5.73 6.93 32.04
CA ALA A 19 5.05 5.85 31.34
C ALA A 19 3.55 6.06 31.58
N ALA A 20 2.81 6.38 30.51
CA ALA A 20 1.36 6.44 30.57
C ALA A 20 0.87 5.11 31.15
N PRO A 21 -0.01 5.11 32.15
CA PRO A 21 -0.49 3.86 32.74
C PRO A 21 -1.18 3.06 31.64
N GLU A 22 -0.66 1.86 31.35
CA GLU A 22 -1.38 0.87 30.56
C GLU A 22 -2.75 0.68 31.22
N LYS A 23 -3.83 1.11 30.54
CA LYS A 23 -5.19 0.76 30.95
C LYS A 23 -5.26 -0.76 30.91
N LYS A 24 -5.18 -1.41 32.08
CA LYS A 24 -5.49 -2.83 32.22
C LYS A 24 -6.89 -3.03 31.64
N LYS A 25 -6.99 -3.80 30.55
CA LYS A 25 -8.28 -4.19 29.99
C LYS A 25 -9.02 -4.95 31.08
N GLU A 26 -10.17 -4.41 31.50
CA GLU A 26 -11.04 -5.11 32.44
C GLU A 26 -11.38 -6.48 31.86
N PRO A 27 -11.36 -7.54 32.68
CA PRO A 27 -11.70 -8.88 32.20
C PRO A 27 -13.13 -8.87 31.68
N ILE A 28 -13.33 -9.44 30.49
CA ILE A 28 -14.66 -9.61 29.91
C ILE A 28 -15.42 -10.57 30.83
N VAL A 29 -16.46 -10.08 31.50
CA VAL A 29 -17.39 -10.92 32.26
C VAL A 29 -18.30 -11.61 31.26
N HIS A 30 -18.15 -12.93 31.13
CA HIS A 30 -19.03 -13.72 30.27
C HIS A 30 -20.33 -14.00 30.99
N MET A 31 -21.45 -13.68 30.33
CA MET A 31 -22.78 -14.07 30.76
C MET A 31 -22.91 -15.59 30.72
N THR A 32 -23.68 -16.13 31.66
CA THR A 32 -24.13 -17.53 31.64
C THR A 32 -25.16 -17.75 30.54
N ASP A 33 -25.36 -19.00 30.13
CA ASP A 33 -26.38 -19.34 29.12
C ASP A 33 -27.80 -18.89 29.53
N GLU A 34 -28.10 -18.93 30.84
CA GLU A 34 -29.38 -18.45 31.38
C GLU A 34 -29.52 -16.93 31.23
N GLU A 35 -28.48 -16.17 31.57
CA GLU A 35 -28.46 -14.71 31.38
C GLU A 35 -28.55 -14.34 29.89
N ILE A 36 -27.83 -15.04 29.01
CA ILE A 36 -27.92 -14.86 27.55
C ILE A 36 -29.36 -15.08 27.08
N TYR A 37 -30.01 -16.15 27.54
CA TYR A 37 -31.39 -16.43 27.19
C TYR A 37 -32.36 -15.35 27.67
N GLN A 38 -32.15 -14.76 28.85
CA GLN A 38 -32.94 -13.64 29.33
C GLN A 38 -32.74 -12.38 28.47
N GLU A 39 -31.52 -12.08 28.05
CA GLU A 39 -31.27 -10.95 27.14
C GLU A 39 -31.86 -11.18 25.75
N LEU A 40 -31.83 -12.41 25.21
CA LEU A 40 -32.50 -12.74 23.95
C LEU A 40 -34.02 -12.57 24.04
N LYS A 41 -34.62 -12.94 25.18
CA LYS A 41 -36.05 -12.64 25.45
C LYS A 41 -36.33 -11.15 25.49
N LYS A 42 -35.48 -10.36 26.15
CA LYS A 42 -35.61 -8.90 26.18
C LYS A 42 -35.50 -8.31 24.78
N LEU A 43 -34.55 -8.77 23.97
CA LEU A 43 -34.41 -8.36 22.57
C LEU A 43 -35.69 -8.63 21.78
N ALA A 44 -36.30 -9.82 21.93
CA ALA A 44 -37.58 -10.14 21.30
C ALA A 44 -38.72 -9.23 21.80
N MET A 45 -38.79 -8.94 23.10
CA MET A 45 -39.78 -8.00 23.65
C MET A 45 -39.59 -6.58 23.10
N VAL A 46 -38.35 -6.12 22.98
CA VAL A 46 -38.03 -4.80 22.39
C VAL A 46 -38.49 -4.76 20.94
N PHE A 47 -38.24 -5.80 20.16
CA PHE A 47 -38.71 -5.90 18.77
C PHE A 47 -40.25 -5.83 18.69
N GLU A 48 -40.97 -6.63 19.48
CA GLU A 48 -42.44 -6.68 19.48
C GLU A 48 -43.05 -5.34 19.91
N VAL A 49 -42.59 -4.77 21.03
CA VAL A 49 -43.08 -3.47 21.52
C VAL A 49 -42.79 -2.37 20.49
N SER A 50 -41.61 -2.38 19.87
CA SER A 50 -41.26 -1.40 18.84
C SER A 50 -42.19 -1.53 17.62
N ARG A 51 -42.43 -2.76 17.13
CA ARG A 51 -43.31 -3.00 15.98
C ARG A 51 -44.75 -2.55 16.25
N GLU A 52 -45.30 -2.87 17.42
CA GLU A 52 -46.71 -2.60 17.75
C GLU A 52 -47.00 -1.14 18.09
N ASN A 53 -46.02 -0.42 18.66
CA ASN A 53 -46.22 0.93 19.18
C ASN A 53 -45.53 2.02 18.34
N PHE A 54 -44.81 1.65 17.27
CA PHE A 54 -44.26 2.63 16.35
C PHE A 54 -45.41 3.38 15.66
N VAL A 55 -45.24 4.68 15.47
CA VAL A 55 -46.29 5.58 14.98
C VAL A 55 -46.60 5.37 13.49
N GLU A 56 -45.72 4.70 12.76
CA GLU A 56 -45.86 4.32 11.35
C GLU A 56 -45.78 2.80 11.16
N GLU A 57 -46.02 2.33 9.93
CA GLU A 57 -45.85 0.91 9.58
C GLU A 57 -44.38 0.51 9.72
N ALA A 58 -44.11 -0.45 10.61
CA ALA A 58 -42.77 -0.94 10.88
C ALA A 58 -42.32 -1.95 9.80
N ASP A 59 -41.13 -1.74 9.23
CA ASP A 59 -40.49 -2.69 8.31
C ASP A 59 -39.67 -3.70 9.14
N GLU A 60 -40.27 -4.86 9.44
CA GLU A 60 -39.67 -5.85 10.35
C GLU A 60 -38.35 -6.39 9.83
N ARG A 61 -38.20 -6.50 8.50
CA ARG A 61 -36.95 -6.95 7.88
C ARG A 61 -35.83 -5.96 8.18
N LYS A 62 -36.06 -4.66 8.00
CA LYS A 62 -35.06 -3.63 8.35
C LYS A 62 -34.74 -3.62 9.84
N MET A 63 -35.73 -3.81 10.70
CA MET A 63 -35.49 -3.88 12.15
C MET A 63 -34.57 -5.04 12.53
N LEU A 64 -34.83 -6.24 11.98
CA LEU A 64 -34.01 -7.42 12.25
C LEU A 64 -32.61 -7.29 11.64
N GLU A 65 -32.48 -6.76 10.43
CA GLU A 65 -31.18 -6.47 9.81
C GLU A 65 -30.39 -5.42 10.60
N GLY A 66 -31.05 -4.38 11.11
CA GLY A 66 -30.44 -3.39 11.99
C GLY A 66 -29.93 -4.00 13.29
N ALA A 67 -30.72 -4.86 13.93
CA ALA A 67 -30.30 -5.57 15.14
C ALA A 67 -29.08 -6.48 14.88
N MET A 68 -29.08 -7.24 13.77
CA MET A 68 -27.95 -8.10 13.40
C MET A 68 -26.68 -7.31 13.11
N ASN A 69 -26.77 -6.20 12.37
CA ASN A 69 -25.62 -5.34 12.11
C ASN A 69 -25.11 -4.68 13.40
N GLY A 70 -26.00 -4.19 14.27
CA GLY A 70 -25.60 -3.61 15.56
C GLY A 70 -24.84 -4.59 16.46
N MET A 71 -25.23 -5.87 16.49
CA MET A 71 -24.48 -6.92 17.18
C MET A 71 -23.07 -7.12 16.62
N LEU A 72 -22.90 -7.05 15.30
CA LEU A 72 -21.63 -7.28 14.63
C LEU A 72 -20.70 -6.06 14.70
N GLU A 73 -21.24 -4.84 14.59
CA GLU A 73 -20.50 -3.59 14.75
C GLU A 73 -19.97 -3.42 16.18
N ALA A 74 -20.65 -3.99 17.17
CA ALA A 74 -20.14 -4.06 18.54
C ALA A 74 -18.86 -4.90 18.69
N LEU A 75 -18.54 -5.77 17.71
CA LEU A 75 -17.31 -6.57 17.70
C LEU A 75 -16.15 -5.81 17.09
N ASP A 76 -16.31 -5.36 15.84
CA ASP A 76 -15.30 -4.64 15.07
C ASP A 76 -15.92 -3.94 13.83
N PRO A 77 -15.22 -2.99 13.19
CA PRO A 77 -15.74 -2.28 12.00
C PRO A 77 -15.67 -3.09 10.69
N HIS A 78 -15.36 -4.38 10.75
CA HIS A 78 -15.17 -5.26 9.59
C HIS A 78 -16.17 -6.42 9.54
N SER A 79 -16.94 -6.60 10.61
CA SER A 79 -17.96 -7.63 10.74
C SER A 79 -19.31 -7.07 10.37
N SER A 80 -20.06 -7.76 9.51
CA SER A 80 -21.35 -7.28 8.99
C SER A 80 -22.25 -8.43 8.57
N TYR A 81 -23.56 -8.22 8.67
CA TYR A 81 -24.56 -9.11 8.10
C TYR A 81 -24.69 -8.82 6.60
N LEU A 82 -24.77 -9.87 5.79
CA LEU A 82 -24.97 -9.80 4.36
C LEU A 82 -26.36 -10.35 4.04
N SER A 83 -27.28 -9.44 3.69
CA SER A 83 -28.56 -9.79 3.07
C SER A 83 -28.31 -10.49 1.71
N LYS A 84 -29.36 -11.03 1.10
CA LYS A 84 -29.27 -11.68 -0.22
C LYS A 84 -28.63 -10.77 -1.29
N ASP A 85 -29.07 -9.51 -1.34
CA ASP A 85 -28.53 -8.55 -2.28
C ASP A 85 -27.08 -8.18 -1.94
N ASP A 86 -26.76 -8.02 -0.64
CA ASP A 86 -25.40 -7.72 -0.19
C ASP A 86 -24.42 -8.86 -0.45
N LEU A 87 -24.87 -10.11 -0.27
CA LEU A 87 -24.07 -11.29 -0.55
C LEU A 87 -23.79 -11.41 -2.05
N LYS A 88 -24.81 -11.20 -2.89
CA LYS A 88 -24.63 -11.17 -4.34
C LYS A 88 -23.62 -10.08 -4.74
N ASP A 89 -23.76 -8.88 -4.20
CA ASP A 89 -22.86 -7.75 -4.45
C ASP A 89 -21.42 -8.03 -3.99
N PHE A 90 -21.26 -8.73 -2.86
CA PHE A 90 -19.96 -9.14 -2.33
C PHE A 90 -19.27 -10.16 -3.25
N ASN A 91 -20.04 -11.12 -3.75
CA ASN A 91 -19.55 -12.13 -4.70
C ASN A 91 -19.23 -11.51 -6.09
N ASP A 92 -20.05 -10.57 -6.56
CA ASP A 92 -19.79 -9.87 -7.82
C ASP A 92 -18.48 -9.06 -7.75
N LYS A 93 -18.22 -8.34 -6.63
CA LYS A 93 -16.92 -7.69 -6.39
C LYS A 93 -15.77 -8.69 -6.45
N SER A 94 -15.94 -9.83 -5.78
CA SER A 94 -14.98 -10.92 -5.71
C SER A 94 -14.65 -11.54 -7.08
N SER A 95 -15.57 -11.43 -8.05
CA SER A 95 -15.40 -11.89 -9.43
C SER A 95 -14.63 -10.91 -10.35
N GLY A 96 -14.26 -9.72 -9.86
CA GLY A 96 -13.41 -8.76 -10.59
C GLY A 96 -14.15 -7.78 -11.50
N SER A 97 -15.48 -7.68 -11.40
CA SER A 97 -16.27 -6.66 -12.12
C SER A 97 -17.42 -6.14 -11.28
N PHE A 98 -17.45 -4.84 -11.00
CA PHE A 98 -18.56 -4.20 -10.29
C PHE A 98 -18.79 -2.77 -10.78
N GLY A 99 -20.05 -2.31 -10.73
CA GLY A 99 -20.41 -0.93 -11.03
C GLY A 99 -20.13 -0.01 -9.84
N GLY A 100 -19.44 1.10 -10.03
CA GLY A 100 -19.15 2.04 -8.95
C GLY A 100 -18.16 3.14 -9.33
N LEU A 101 -17.41 3.59 -8.33
CA LEU A 101 -16.46 4.71 -8.44
C LEU A 101 -15.00 4.25 -8.51
N GLY A 102 -14.74 2.99 -8.17
CA GLY A 102 -13.39 2.45 -8.04
C GLY A 102 -12.67 2.95 -6.79
N ILE A 103 -13.33 2.91 -5.62
CA ILE A 103 -12.75 3.33 -4.34
C ILE A 103 -12.89 2.19 -3.34
N GLN A 104 -11.81 1.89 -2.64
CA GLN A 104 -11.86 1.08 -1.43
C GLN A 104 -11.95 1.98 -0.20
N ILE A 105 -12.91 1.67 0.68
CA ILE A 105 -13.22 2.46 1.86
C ILE A 105 -13.33 1.60 3.12
N THR A 106 -13.29 2.25 4.28
CA THR A 106 -13.53 1.65 5.59
C THR A 106 -14.26 2.64 6.51
N SER A 107 -14.82 2.13 7.60
CA SER A 107 -15.38 2.98 8.65
C SER A 107 -14.26 3.43 9.61
N ASP A 108 -14.21 4.72 9.92
CA ASP A 108 -13.27 5.29 10.89
C ASP A 108 -13.96 6.42 11.66
N ARG A 109 -14.17 6.22 12.98
CA ARG A 109 -14.77 7.19 13.91
C ARG A 109 -16.10 7.81 13.43
N GLY A 110 -16.97 6.99 12.83
CA GLY A 110 -18.26 7.45 12.30
C GLY A 110 -18.16 8.19 10.97
N ALA A 111 -17.00 8.22 10.32
CA ALA A 111 -16.85 8.70 8.96
C ALA A 111 -16.42 7.56 8.03
N VAL A 112 -16.55 7.77 6.73
CA VAL A 112 -16.06 6.83 5.72
C VAL A 112 -14.67 7.28 5.29
N ARG A 113 -13.66 6.50 5.62
CA ARG A 113 -12.27 6.76 5.23
C ARG A 113 -11.91 6.01 3.97
N VAL A 114 -11.24 6.68 3.04
CA VAL A 114 -10.67 6.09 1.83
C VAL A 114 -9.41 5.32 2.20
N ILE A 115 -9.41 4.01 1.94
CA ILE A 115 -8.19 3.21 1.99
C ILE A 115 -7.36 3.56 0.75
N SER A 116 -7.96 3.42 -0.44
CA SER A 116 -7.27 3.69 -1.70
C SER A 116 -8.24 3.84 -2.88
N PRO A 117 -7.99 4.74 -3.85
CA PRO A 117 -8.60 4.65 -5.17
C PRO A 117 -8.01 3.48 -5.97
N ILE A 118 -8.81 2.90 -6.87
CA ILE A 118 -8.35 1.90 -7.84
C ILE A 118 -7.84 2.65 -9.07
N ASP A 119 -6.68 2.26 -9.60
CA ASP A 119 -6.07 2.87 -10.78
C ASP A 119 -7.03 3.03 -11.96
N ASP A 120 -6.89 4.14 -12.68
CA ASP A 120 -7.62 4.48 -13.92
C ASP A 120 -9.14 4.59 -13.77
N THR A 121 -9.65 4.48 -12.55
CA THR A 121 -11.08 4.58 -12.24
C THR A 121 -11.53 6.04 -12.07
N PRO A 122 -12.85 6.32 -12.06
CA PRO A 122 -13.35 7.67 -11.86
C PRO A 122 -12.80 8.38 -10.62
N ALA A 123 -12.59 7.65 -9.52
CA ALA A 123 -12.09 8.22 -8.29
C ALA A 123 -10.61 8.61 -8.34
N ASP A 124 -9.78 7.74 -8.94
CA ASP A 124 -8.36 8.01 -9.16
C ASP A 124 -8.18 9.25 -10.04
N LYS A 125 -8.91 9.32 -11.16
CA LYS A 125 -8.92 10.47 -12.08
C LYS A 125 -9.43 11.76 -11.45
N ALA A 126 -10.24 11.66 -10.41
CA ALA A 126 -10.72 12.82 -9.67
C ALA A 126 -9.75 13.28 -8.57
N GLY A 127 -8.63 12.59 -8.40
CA GLY A 127 -7.59 12.96 -7.43
C GLY A 127 -7.95 12.62 -5.98
N ILE A 128 -8.87 11.67 -5.75
CA ILE A 128 -9.13 11.11 -4.41
C ILE A 128 -7.90 10.33 -3.97
N LYS A 129 -7.50 10.49 -2.70
CA LYS A 129 -6.27 9.91 -2.16
C LYS A 129 -6.54 8.96 -0.99
N ALA A 130 -5.61 8.05 -0.77
CA ALA A 130 -5.57 7.25 0.45
C ALA A 130 -5.53 8.16 1.69
N GLY A 131 -6.38 7.86 2.68
CA GLY A 131 -6.51 8.64 3.91
C GLY A 131 -7.54 9.78 3.86
N ASP A 132 -8.14 10.06 2.70
CA ASP A 132 -9.24 11.02 2.60
C ASP A 132 -10.48 10.55 3.39
N TYR A 133 -11.26 11.49 3.93
CA TYR A 133 -12.55 11.21 4.55
C TYR A 133 -13.70 11.65 3.65
N ILE A 134 -14.61 10.74 3.33
CA ILE A 134 -15.89 11.05 2.70
C ILE A 134 -16.87 11.38 3.83
N THR A 135 -17.39 12.60 3.82
CA THR A 135 -18.31 13.10 4.87
C THR A 135 -19.76 13.14 4.41
N HIS A 136 -19.99 13.31 3.10
CA HIS A 136 -21.32 13.36 2.50
C HIS A 136 -21.36 12.63 1.16
N ILE A 137 -22.50 12.00 0.87
CA ILE A 137 -22.84 11.39 -0.42
C ILE A 137 -24.17 11.98 -0.88
N ASP A 138 -24.18 12.66 -2.02
CA ASP A 138 -25.35 13.39 -2.56
C ASP A 138 -25.99 14.34 -1.53
N ASP A 139 -25.14 15.12 -0.85
CA ASP A 139 -25.47 16.06 0.24
C ASP A 139 -25.98 15.43 1.54
N GLU A 140 -26.15 14.10 1.59
CA GLU A 140 -26.52 13.42 2.83
C GLU A 140 -25.26 13.05 3.65
N PRO A 141 -25.26 13.31 4.97
CA PRO A 141 -24.13 12.97 5.83
C PRO A 141 -23.97 11.45 5.96
N VAL A 142 -22.72 10.98 6.03
CA VAL A 142 -22.44 9.53 6.18
C VAL A 142 -22.38 9.06 7.63
N PHE A 143 -22.52 9.96 8.61
CA PHE A 143 -22.26 9.67 10.02
C PHE A 143 -23.16 8.58 10.62
N ASP A 144 -24.41 8.51 10.16
CA ASP A 144 -25.40 7.53 10.62
C ASP A 144 -25.50 6.30 9.69
N LEU A 145 -24.59 6.17 8.73
CA LEU A 145 -24.61 5.06 7.76
C LEU A 145 -23.65 3.95 8.19
N THR A 146 -24.11 2.70 8.09
CA THR A 146 -23.20 1.56 8.08
C THR A 146 -22.31 1.61 6.84
N LEU A 147 -21.14 0.93 6.89
CA LEU A 147 -20.24 0.88 5.74
C LEU A 147 -20.95 0.36 4.47
N ASN A 148 -21.80 -0.66 4.63
CA ASN A 148 -22.58 -1.22 3.52
C ASN A 148 -23.61 -0.24 2.95
N GLN A 149 -24.25 0.56 3.80
CA GLN A 149 -25.17 1.60 3.34
C GLN A 149 -24.44 2.70 2.55
N ALA A 150 -23.27 3.13 3.02
CA ALA A 150 -22.44 4.09 2.27
C ALA A 150 -22.04 3.53 0.90
N VAL A 151 -21.60 2.26 0.85
CA VAL A 151 -21.28 1.56 -0.42
C VAL A 151 -22.50 1.53 -1.35
N LYS A 152 -23.69 1.21 -0.86
CA LYS A 152 -24.93 1.20 -1.66
C LYS A 152 -25.23 2.56 -2.29
N LYS A 153 -25.03 3.66 -1.56
CA LYS A 153 -25.23 5.02 -2.09
C LYS A 153 -24.20 5.40 -3.16
N MET A 154 -22.94 4.99 -3.00
CA MET A 154 -21.90 5.24 -4.00
C MET A 154 -22.04 4.37 -5.25
N LYS A 155 -22.59 3.17 -5.11
CA LYS A 155 -22.97 2.30 -6.22
C LYS A 155 -24.17 2.85 -6.99
N GLY A 156 -24.36 2.34 -8.20
CA GLY A 156 -25.46 2.74 -9.07
C GLY A 156 -25.19 2.42 -10.53
N LYS A 157 -26.18 2.71 -11.39
CA LYS A 157 -26.10 2.42 -12.82
C LYS A 157 -24.89 3.14 -13.45
N PRO A 158 -24.06 2.46 -14.25
CA PRO A 158 -22.99 3.10 -14.99
C PRO A 158 -23.49 4.30 -15.81
N GLY A 159 -22.71 5.37 -15.84
CA GLY A 159 -23.04 6.61 -16.52
C GLY A 159 -23.77 7.65 -15.66
N THR A 160 -24.41 7.24 -14.55
CA THR A 160 -25.02 8.16 -13.58
C THR A 160 -23.95 8.89 -12.77
N LYS A 161 -24.32 10.04 -12.19
CA LYS A 161 -23.42 10.84 -11.35
C LYS A 161 -23.70 10.62 -9.86
N VAL A 162 -22.68 10.81 -9.04
CA VAL A 162 -22.76 10.90 -7.58
C VAL A 162 -21.86 12.02 -7.11
N LYS A 163 -22.28 12.75 -6.10
CA LYS A 163 -21.54 13.85 -5.51
C LYS A 163 -20.97 13.42 -4.17
N LEU A 164 -19.65 13.50 -4.02
CA LEU A 164 -18.96 13.21 -2.77
C LEU A 164 -18.38 14.48 -2.17
N THR A 165 -18.51 14.66 -0.86
CA THR A 165 -17.77 15.68 -0.12
C THR A 165 -16.61 15.01 0.60
N VAL A 166 -15.39 15.37 0.20
CA VAL A 166 -14.14 14.73 0.61
C VAL A 166 -13.26 15.71 1.40
N VAL A 167 -12.66 15.24 2.48
CA VAL A 167 -11.74 16.01 3.34
C VAL A 167 -10.38 15.31 3.36
N SER A 168 -9.35 15.99 2.86
CA SER A 168 -7.96 15.51 2.84
C SER A 168 -7.14 16.14 3.96
N GLY A 169 -6.91 15.42 5.05
CA GLY A 169 -6.14 15.93 6.20
C GLY A 169 -6.76 17.20 6.79
N THR A 170 -5.99 18.29 6.87
CA THR A 170 -6.44 19.60 7.38
C THR A 170 -6.98 20.53 6.28
N SER A 171 -7.23 20.00 5.08
CA SER A 171 -7.73 20.80 3.96
C SER A 171 -9.21 21.12 4.13
N GLU A 172 -9.66 22.20 3.50
CA GLU A 172 -11.10 22.48 3.37
C GLU A 172 -11.83 21.34 2.63
N PRO A 173 -13.09 21.03 3.00
CA PRO A 173 -13.89 20.05 2.29
C PRO A 173 -14.03 20.38 0.80
N LYS A 174 -13.84 19.37 -0.06
CA LYS A 174 -13.98 19.49 -1.51
C LYS A 174 -15.14 18.64 -2.00
N THR A 175 -16.00 19.25 -2.80
CA THR A 175 -17.11 18.55 -3.44
C THR A 175 -16.71 18.08 -4.83
N ILE A 176 -16.74 16.77 -5.05
CA ILE A 176 -16.33 16.11 -6.29
C ILE A 176 -17.54 15.39 -6.87
N THR A 177 -17.86 15.68 -8.14
CA THR A 177 -18.91 14.94 -8.86
C THR A 177 -18.27 13.87 -9.73
N LEU A 178 -18.59 12.61 -9.45
CA LEU A 178 -18.03 11.45 -10.12
C LEU A 178 -19.08 10.80 -11.01
N LYS A 179 -18.65 10.26 -12.16
CA LYS A 179 -19.49 9.45 -13.03
C LYS A 179 -19.24 7.97 -12.74
N ARG A 180 -20.29 7.22 -12.39
CA ARG A 180 -20.20 5.78 -12.13
C ARG A 180 -19.78 5.03 -13.39
N ALA A 181 -18.91 4.03 -13.25
CA ALA A 181 -18.41 3.21 -14.35
C ALA A 181 -18.45 1.73 -13.98
N ILE A 182 -18.36 0.87 -14.99
CA ILE A 182 -18.05 -0.55 -14.76
C ILE A 182 -16.56 -0.62 -14.48
N ILE A 183 -16.20 -1.04 -13.27
CA ILE A 183 -14.81 -1.17 -12.85
C ILE A 183 -14.33 -2.55 -13.25
N LYS A 184 -13.29 -2.59 -14.08
CA LYS A 184 -12.53 -3.81 -14.39
C LYS A 184 -11.16 -3.64 -13.77
N VAL A 185 -10.83 -4.46 -12.80
CA VAL A 185 -9.55 -4.36 -12.10
C VAL A 185 -8.52 -5.17 -12.86
N GLN A 186 -7.60 -4.50 -13.54
CA GLN A 186 -6.36 -5.14 -13.99
C GLN A 186 -5.40 -5.17 -12.80
N SER A 187 -5.30 -6.33 -12.16
CA SER A 187 -4.56 -6.47 -10.90
C SER A 187 -3.06 -6.29 -11.06
N VAL A 188 -2.48 -6.69 -12.21
CA VAL A 188 -1.04 -6.57 -12.49
C VAL A 188 -0.80 -5.75 -13.74
N LYS A 189 0.04 -4.72 -13.61
CA LYS A 189 0.64 -3.96 -14.72
C LYS A 189 2.16 -4.08 -14.61
N PHE A 190 2.86 -4.12 -15.74
CA PHE A 190 4.32 -4.20 -15.73
C PHE A 190 4.91 -3.47 -16.94
N SER A 191 6.15 -2.99 -16.78
CA SER A 191 6.93 -2.37 -17.84
C SER A 191 8.42 -2.42 -17.51
N GLU A 192 9.27 -2.38 -18.52
CA GLU A 192 10.65 -1.91 -18.36
C GLU A 192 10.66 -0.41 -18.02
N LYS A 193 11.48 0.00 -17.05
CA LYS A 193 11.73 1.41 -16.72
C LYS A 193 13.23 1.70 -16.69
N THR A 194 13.56 2.96 -16.87
CA THR A 194 14.91 3.51 -16.67
C THR A 194 14.84 4.77 -15.79
N LEU A 195 15.97 5.16 -15.21
CA LEU A 195 16.04 6.42 -14.44
C LEU A 195 15.83 7.62 -15.36
N ALA A 196 15.21 8.68 -14.84
CA ALA A 196 14.92 9.87 -15.64
C ALA A 196 16.20 10.56 -16.17
N ASP A 197 17.33 10.40 -15.46
CA ASP A 197 18.66 10.92 -15.80
C ASP A 197 19.66 9.82 -16.22
N ALA A 198 19.15 8.65 -16.60
CA ALA A 198 19.97 7.52 -17.04
C ALA A 198 20.85 7.84 -18.26
N ASP A 199 22.08 7.32 -18.24
CA ASP A 199 22.92 7.19 -19.42
C ASP A 199 22.59 5.90 -20.21
N GLU A 200 23.16 5.75 -21.42
CA GLU A 200 22.94 4.58 -22.28
C GLU A 200 23.38 3.26 -21.65
N ASP A 201 24.30 3.31 -20.68
CA ASP A 201 24.86 2.14 -19.99
C ASP A 201 24.05 1.75 -18.73
N THR A 202 23.07 2.57 -18.33
CA THR A 202 22.22 2.26 -17.16
C THR A 202 21.27 1.11 -17.50
N PRO A 203 21.32 -0.02 -16.76
CA PRO A 203 20.53 -1.18 -17.10
C PRO A 203 19.05 -0.94 -16.77
N MET A 204 18.17 -1.58 -17.54
CA MET A 204 16.72 -1.47 -17.36
C MET A 204 16.27 -2.12 -16.05
N ILE A 205 15.15 -1.63 -15.51
CA ILE A 205 14.54 -2.09 -14.27
C ILE A 205 13.17 -2.70 -14.59
N GLY A 206 12.87 -3.85 -14.01
CA GLY A 206 11.55 -4.45 -14.10
C GLY A 206 10.59 -3.79 -13.11
N TYR A 207 9.65 -3.00 -13.60
CA TYR A 207 8.60 -2.43 -12.76
C TYR A 207 7.35 -3.30 -12.83
N ILE A 208 6.82 -3.68 -11.68
CA ILE A 208 5.58 -4.45 -11.55
C ILE A 208 4.69 -3.76 -10.54
N ARG A 209 3.51 -3.33 -10.97
CA ARG A 209 2.47 -2.77 -10.11
C ARG A 209 1.39 -3.80 -9.85
N ILE A 210 1.11 -4.05 -8.57
CA ILE A 210 -0.04 -4.85 -8.15
C ILE A 210 -1.04 -3.91 -7.49
N SER A 211 -2.20 -3.71 -8.12
CA SER A 211 -3.25 -2.79 -7.65
C SER A 211 -4.32 -3.48 -6.78
N ASP A 212 -4.44 -4.80 -6.87
CA ASP A 212 -5.37 -5.65 -6.10
C ASP A 212 -4.88 -7.10 -6.08
N PHE A 213 -5.27 -7.87 -5.07
CA PHE A 213 -4.98 -9.31 -4.96
C PHE A 213 -6.21 -10.15 -5.31
N GLY A 214 -6.43 -10.35 -6.60
CA GLY A 214 -7.52 -11.14 -7.17
C GLY A 214 -7.13 -12.58 -7.51
N ALA A 215 -8.09 -13.32 -8.08
CA ALA A 215 -7.91 -14.74 -8.40
C ALA A 215 -6.83 -15.00 -9.47
N THR A 216 -6.55 -14.05 -10.35
CA THR A 216 -5.56 -14.21 -11.44
C THR A 216 -4.19 -13.58 -11.13
N THR A 217 -4.09 -12.78 -10.06
CA THR A 217 -2.92 -11.92 -9.77
C THR A 217 -1.61 -12.71 -9.75
N ALA A 218 -1.59 -13.87 -9.10
CA ALA A 218 -0.38 -14.70 -9.04
C ALA A 218 0.05 -15.21 -10.42
N LYS A 219 -0.89 -15.58 -11.29
CA LYS A 219 -0.58 -15.99 -12.66
C LYS A 219 -0.06 -14.81 -13.48
N ASP A 220 -0.74 -13.67 -13.40
CA ASP A 220 -0.41 -12.47 -14.15
C ASP A 220 0.98 -11.92 -13.74
N LEU A 221 1.33 -12.04 -12.45
CA LEU A 221 2.66 -11.73 -11.93
C LEU A 221 3.74 -12.64 -12.52
N ARG A 222 3.52 -13.97 -12.52
CA ARG A 222 4.48 -14.92 -13.10
C ARG A 222 4.73 -14.63 -14.58
N ASP A 223 3.66 -14.33 -15.33
CA ASP A 223 3.76 -13.94 -16.74
C ASP A 223 4.51 -12.62 -16.93
N ALA A 224 4.33 -11.65 -16.03
CA ALA A 224 5.06 -10.38 -16.02
C ALA A 224 6.56 -10.58 -15.77
N ILE A 225 6.93 -11.33 -14.72
CA ILE A 225 8.33 -11.64 -14.39
C ILE A 225 9.00 -12.38 -15.56
N ALA A 226 8.35 -13.40 -16.12
CA ALA A 226 8.89 -14.15 -17.26
C ALA A 226 9.14 -13.29 -18.51
N LYS A 227 8.35 -12.21 -18.71
CA LYS A 227 8.56 -11.26 -19.81
C LYS A 227 9.68 -10.27 -19.49
N LEU A 228 9.77 -9.78 -18.26
CA LEU A 228 10.81 -8.86 -17.81
C LEU A 228 12.20 -9.53 -17.75
N GLU A 229 12.27 -10.81 -17.35
CA GLU A 229 13.52 -11.58 -17.38
C GLU A 229 14.13 -11.65 -18.79
N LYS A 230 13.29 -11.79 -19.83
CA LYS A 230 13.75 -11.78 -21.24
C LYS A 230 14.32 -10.42 -21.68
N LYS A 231 14.05 -9.35 -20.94
CA LYS A 231 14.59 -8.01 -21.18
C LYS A 231 15.91 -7.76 -20.44
N ASN A 232 16.41 -8.75 -19.71
CA ASN A 232 17.65 -8.68 -18.94
C ASN A 232 17.68 -7.49 -17.96
N VAL A 233 16.58 -7.29 -17.24
CA VAL A 233 16.50 -6.24 -16.21
C VAL A 233 17.48 -6.50 -15.07
N ALA A 234 18.03 -5.42 -14.50
CA ALA A 234 18.99 -5.43 -13.39
C ALA A 234 18.37 -5.89 -12.06
N GLY A 235 17.06 -5.73 -11.92
CA GLY A 235 16.29 -6.06 -10.73
C GLY A 235 14.86 -5.52 -10.84
N TYR A 236 14.15 -5.57 -9.73
CA TYR A 236 12.69 -5.38 -9.69
C TYR A 236 12.26 -4.31 -8.70
N VAL A 237 11.32 -3.47 -9.14
CA VAL A 237 10.48 -2.66 -8.26
C VAL A 237 9.09 -3.29 -8.26
N LEU A 238 8.68 -3.82 -7.10
CA LEU A 238 7.33 -4.30 -6.85
C LEU A 238 6.53 -3.19 -6.15
N ASP A 239 5.61 -2.58 -6.87
CA ASP A 239 4.80 -1.47 -6.37
C ASP A 239 3.42 -1.95 -5.90
N VAL A 240 3.23 -1.95 -4.58
CA VAL A 240 1.95 -2.24 -3.92
C VAL A 240 1.38 -1.00 -3.22
N ARG A 241 1.85 0.20 -3.60
CA ARG A 241 1.27 1.46 -3.14
C ARG A 241 -0.16 1.57 -3.61
N ASN A 242 -1.04 2.10 -2.74
CA ASN A 242 -2.46 2.24 -3.03
C ASN A 242 -3.16 0.90 -3.34
N ASN A 243 -2.62 -0.22 -2.85
CA ASN A 243 -3.26 -1.54 -2.97
C ASN A 243 -3.92 -1.93 -1.63
N PRO A 244 -5.27 -1.96 -1.54
CA PRO A 244 -5.98 -2.25 -0.31
C PRO A 244 -5.96 -3.73 0.11
N GLY A 245 -5.32 -4.59 -0.67
CA GLY A 245 -5.18 -6.02 -0.44
C GLY A 245 -6.05 -6.86 -1.37
N GLY A 246 -6.70 -7.88 -0.83
CA GLY A 246 -7.49 -8.86 -1.58
C GLY A 246 -7.36 -10.24 -0.95
N TYR A 247 -7.35 -11.29 -1.75
CA TYR A 247 -7.29 -12.67 -1.28
C TYR A 247 -5.95 -12.99 -0.59
N LEU A 248 -6.05 -13.64 0.57
CA LEU A 248 -4.90 -14.17 1.29
C LEU A 248 -4.08 -15.13 0.43
N THR A 249 -4.74 -16.04 -0.30
CA THR A 249 -4.07 -17.02 -1.16
C THR A 249 -3.25 -16.34 -2.25
N ALA A 250 -3.78 -15.29 -2.87
CA ALA A 250 -3.04 -14.50 -3.86
C ALA A 250 -1.83 -13.79 -3.21
N ALA A 251 -1.94 -13.30 -1.97
CA ALA A 251 -0.81 -12.71 -1.24
C ALA A 251 0.30 -13.74 -0.98
N ILE A 252 -0.08 -14.97 -0.60
CA ILE A 252 0.83 -16.08 -0.38
C ILE A 252 1.55 -16.41 -1.69
N ASP A 253 0.81 -16.66 -2.77
CA ASP A 253 1.39 -17.02 -4.07
C ASP A 253 2.27 -15.91 -4.67
N VAL A 254 1.92 -14.64 -4.44
CA VAL A 254 2.76 -13.50 -4.84
C VAL A 254 4.04 -13.44 -4.02
N SER A 255 3.98 -13.68 -2.72
CA SER A 255 5.19 -13.72 -1.87
C SER A 255 6.10 -14.88 -2.25
N ASP A 256 5.50 -16.05 -2.48
CA ASP A 256 6.16 -17.28 -2.91
C ASP A 256 6.95 -17.09 -4.22
N ALA A 257 6.44 -16.28 -5.14
CA ALA A 257 7.12 -15.97 -6.41
C ALA A 257 8.50 -15.32 -6.27
N PHE A 258 8.83 -14.74 -5.11
CA PHE A 258 10.10 -14.06 -4.85
C PHE A 258 10.97 -14.75 -3.78
N LEU A 259 10.48 -15.82 -3.15
CA LEU A 259 11.13 -16.46 -2.01
C LEU A 259 11.54 -17.89 -2.36
N ASP A 260 12.69 -18.34 -1.86
CA ASP A 260 13.15 -19.74 -1.99
C ASP A 260 12.78 -20.63 -0.79
N GLY A 261 12.11 -20.05 0.21
CA GLY A 261 11.73 -20.73 1.45
C GLY A 261 11.42 -19.72 2.57
N GLY A 262 11.09 -20.24 3.74
CA GLY A 262 10.71 -19.44 4.91
C GLY A 262 9.21 -19.30 5.10
N GLU A 263 8.80 -18.82 6.28
CA GLU A 263 7.39 -18.52 6.57
C GLU A 263 6.99 -17.27 5.77
N ILE A 264 5.79 -17.26 5.18
CA ILE A 264 5.22 -16.09 4.50
C ILE A 264 4.30 -15.34 5.47
N VAL A 265 3.38 -16.07 6.10
CA VAL A 265 2.38 -15.51 7.01
C VAL A 265 1.87 -16.60 7.95
N SER A 266 1.50 -16.21 9.17
CA SER A 266 0.68 -17.05 10.05
C SER A 266 -0.63 -16.38 10.42
N THR A 267 -1.71 -17.17 10.47
CA THR A 267 -2.99 -16.76 11.05
C THR A 267 -3.11 -17.34 12.45
N ARG A 268 -3.60 -16.53 13.39
CA ARG A 268 -3.85 -16.97 14.77
C ARG A 268 -5.27 -16.60 15.18
N GLY A 269 -6.07 -17.64 15.46
CA GLY A 269 -7.48 -17.56 15.83
C GLY A 269 -7.70 -17.34 17.32
N LYS A 270 -8.91 -17.66 17.77
CA LYS A 270 -9.36 -17.46 19.16
C LYS A 270 -8.62 -18.39 20.13
N ASN A 271 -8.45 -19.67 19.77
CA ASN A 271 -7.76 -20.62 20.64
C ASN A 271 -6.25 -20.57 20.38
N LYS A 272 -5.45 -20.90 21.40
CA LYS A 272 -3.98 -20.93 21.28
C LYS A 272 -3.48 -21.95 20.23
N THR A 273 -4.29 -22.94 19.92
CA THR A 273 -4.01 -24.00 18.94
C THR A 273 -4.48 -23.63 17.53
N ASP A 274 -5.27 -22.57 17.38
CA ASP A 274 -5.80 -22.14 16.07
C ASP A 274 -4.72 -21.34 15.34
N ILE A 275 -3.62 -22.01 14.96
CA ILE A 275 -2.51 -21.40 14.25
C ILE A 275 -2.35 -22.12 12.92
N ASP A 276 -2.52 -21.37 11.83
CA ASP A 276 -2.19 -21.83 10.48
C ASP A 276 -0.98 -21.04 9.97
N ARG A 277 -0.08 -21.72 9.25
CA ARG A 277 1.17 -21.13 8.75
C ARG A 277 1.34 -21.48 7.29
N SER A 278 1.67 -20.48 6.49
CA SER A 278 1.98 -20.65 5.08
C SER A 278 3.46 -20.40 4.86
N PHE A 279 4.10 -21.25 4.06
CA PHE A 279 5.53 -21.22 3.78
C PHE A 279 5.77 -21.09 2.28
N ALA A 280 6.88 -20.44 1.93
CA ALA A 280 7.36 -20.40 0.56
C ALA A 280 7.94 -21.76 0.13
N THR A 281 7.87 -22.00 -1.16
CA THR A 281 8.45 -23.15 -1.86
C THR A 281 9.70 -22.71 -2.64
N PRO A 282 10.68 -23.60 -2.85
CA PRO A 282 11.88 -23.24 -3.62
C PRO A 282 11.54 -22.81 -5.05
N GLY A 283 12.18 -21.74 -5.55
CA GLY A 283 12.00 -21.25 -6.91
C GLY A 283 11.71 -19.76 -7.01
N ASP A 284 12.57 -18.90 -6.44
CA ASP A 284 12.53 -17.45 -6.67
C ASP A 284 12.59 -17.15 -8.19
N LEU A 285 11.48 -16.64 -8.73
CA LEU A 285 11.31 -16.40 -10.16
C LEU A 285 12.17 -15.26 -10.68
N THR A 286 12.72 -14.45 -9.78
CA THR A 286 13.62 -13.35 -10.11
C THR A 286 15.10 -13.72 -10.00
N ASN A 287 15.41 -15.00 -9.76
CA ASN A 287 16.78 -15.53 -9.70
C ASN A 287 17.69 -14.77 -8.72
N GLY A 288 17.17 -14.36 -7.56
CA GLY A 288 17.93 -13.61 -6.57
C GLY A 288 18.29 -12.17 -6.97
N LYS A 289 17.77 -11.65 -8.09
CA LYS A 289 18.01 -10.25 -8.48
C LYS A 289 17.49 -9.28 -7.41
N PRO A 290 18.08 -8.08 -7.29
CA PRO A 290 17.63 -7.06 -6.35
C PRO A 290 16.13 -6.79 -6.45
N LEU A 291 15.48 -6.68 -5.29
CA LEU A 291 14.04 -6.42 -5.17
C LEU A 291 13.82 -5.25 -4.20
N VAL A 292 13.07 -4.26 -4.67
CA VAL A 292 12.54 -3.16 -3.84
C VAL A 292 11.02 -3.24 -3.88
N VAL A 293 10.37 -3.20 -2.71
CA VAL A 293 8.91 -3.16 -2.60
C VAL A 293 8.48 -1.77 -2.16
N LEU A 294 7.64 -1.10 -2.96
CA LEU A 294 7.10 0.22 -2.62
C LEU A 294 5.77 0.08 -1.88
N ILE A 295 5.68 0.70 -0.70
CA ILE A 295 4.48 0.74 0.14
C ILE A 295 4.10 2.17 0.50
N ASN A 296 2.82 2.37 0.82
CA ASN A 296 2.33 3.61 1.41
C ASN A 296 1.12 3.33 2.32
N HIS A 297 0.51 4.38 2.85
CA HIS A 297 -0.65 4.25 3.74
C HIS A 297 -1.89 3.59 3.08
N GLY A 298 -1.97 3.55 1.75
CA GLY A 298 -3.00 2.83 1.02
C GLY A 298 -2.69 1.34 0.82
N SER A 299 -1.48 0.89 1.14
CA SER A 299 -1.09 -0.53 1.18
C SER A 299 -1.71 -1.19 2.40
N ALA A 300 -2.65 -2.13 2.21
CA ALA A 300 -3.35 -2.78 3.32
C ALA A 300 -3.48 -4.31 3.13
N SER A 301 -3.66 -5.05 4.22
CA SER A 301 -4.01 -6.47 4.23
C SER A 301 -3.03 -7.34 3.43
N ALA A 302 -3.44 -7.88 2.28
CA ALA A 302 -2.57 -8.74 1.44
C ALA A 302 -1.27 -8.02 1.02
N SER A 303 -1.33 -6.73 0.73
CA SER A 303 -0.15 -5.90 0.42
C SER A 303 0.85 -5.87 1.57
N GLU A 304 0.34 -5.86 2.81
CA GLU A 304 1.15 -5.87 4.04
C GLU A 304 1.73 -7.25 4.33
N ILE A 305 1.03 -8.32 3.93
CA ILE A 305 1.54 -9.69 3.99
C ILE A 305 2.74 -9.84 3.04
N VAL A 306 2.62 -9.39 1.78
CA VAL A 306 3.73 -9.44 0.81
C VAL A 306 4.91 -8.62 1.32
N ALA A 307 4.69 -7.36 1.72
CA ALA A 307 5.76 -6.53 2.23
C ALA A 307 6.43 -7.15 3.48
N GLY A 308 5.64 -7.64 4.44
CA GLY A 308 6.16 -8.29 5.65
C GLY A 308 6.90 -9.59 5.38
N ALA A 309 6.44 -10.40 4.42
CA ALA A 309 7.10 -11.64 4.03
C ALA A 309 8.45 -11.38 3.35
N ILE A 310 8.51 -10.43 2.42
CA ILE A 310 9.76 -10.03 1.75
C ILE A 310 10.75 -9.42 2.74
N GLN A 311 10.27 -8.57 3.64
CA GLN A 311 11.09 -7.91 4.67
C GLN A 311 11.68 -8.90 5.67
N ASP A 312 10.83 -9.73 6.29
CA ASP A 312 11.27 -10.60 7.39
C ASP A 312 12.12 -11.79 6.94
N ASN A 313 11.97 -12.22 5.68
CA ASN A 313 12.88 -13.18 5.06
C ASN A 313 14.15 -12.52 4.49
N GLY A 314 14.30 -11.20 4.60
CA GLY A 314 15.47 -10.46 4.12
C GLY A 314 15.65 -10.50 2.60
N ARG A 315 14.58 -10.74 1.84
CA ARG A 315 14.64 -10.93 0.38
C ARG A 315 14.75 -9.62 -0.37
N GLY A 316 14.15 -8.55 0.11
CA GLY A 316 14.11 -7.25 -0.57
C GLY A 316 13.97 -6.10 0.41
N VAL A 317 14.18 -4.89 -0.10
CA VAL A 317 14.08 -3.65 0.70
C VAL A 317 12.68 -3.08 0.58
N ILE A 318 12.02 -2.84 1.70
CA ILE A 318 10.73 -2.14 1.76
C ILE A 318 10.98 -0.65 1.81
N MET A 319 10.36 0.11 0.91
CA MET A 319 10.57 1.55 0.78
C MET A 319 9.26 2.30 0.64
N GLY A 320 9.22 3.56 1.11
CA GLY A 320 8.06 4.43 0.97
C GLY A 320 7.60 4.93 2.34
N SER A 321 6.30 4.81 2.64
CA SER A 321 5.75 5.22 3.95
C SER A 321 5.00 4.07 4.63
N GLN A 322 4.78 4.20 5.94
CA GLN A 322 4.09 3.20 6.75
C GLN A 322 2.74 2.78 6.14
N SER A 323 2.49 1.47 6.11
CA SER A 323 1.27 0.89 5.55
C SER A 323 0.05 1.07 6.47
N PHE A 324 -1.12 0.60 6.03
CA PHE A 324 -2.40 0.90 6.68
C PHE A 324 -2.56 0.29 8.08
N GLY A 325 -2.16 -0.96 8.28
CA GLY A 325 -2.28 -1.69 9.54
C GLY A 325 -3.50 -2.59 9.68
N LYS A 326 -3.95 -3.24 8.60
CA LYS A 326 -5.05 -4.21 8.66
C LYS A 326 -4.51 -5.63 8.79
N GLY A 327 -4.44 -6.12 10.03
CA GLY A 327 -3.97 -7.46 10.39
C GLY A 327 -5.07 -8.46 10.74
N SER A 328 -6.32 -8.20 10.41
CA SER A 328 -7.48 -9.05 10.73
C SER A 328 -7.86 -9.97 9.57
N VAL A 329 -8.24 -11.21 9.87
CA VAL A 329 -8.80 -12.19 8.92
C VAL A 329 -10.31 -12.20 9.04
N GLN A 330 -11.00 -11.90 7.95
CA GLN A 330 -12.45 -12.10 7.88
C GLN A 330 -12.78 -13.43 7.20
N GLN A 331 -13.88 -14.05 7.63
CA GLN A 331 -14.47 -15.21 6.97
C GLN A 331 -15.95 -14.98 6.71
N GLN A 332 -16.39 -15.33 5.51
CA GLN A 332 -17.82 -15.40 5.20
C GLN A 332 -18.39 -16.74 5.68
N LYS A 333 -19.43 -16.70 6.51
CA LYS A 333 -20.17 -17.88 6.96
C LYS A 333 -21.61 -17.80 6.47
N PRO A 334 -22.06 -18.71 5.58
CA PRO A 334 -23.44 -18.76 5.13
C PRO A 334 -24.39 -19.01 6.32
N LEU A 335 -25.54 -18.34 6.32
CA LEU A 335 -26.60 -18.55 7.31
C LEU A 335 -27.81 -19.31 6.75
N GLY A 336 -27.86 -19.53 5.43
CA GLY A 336 -29.05 -20.04 4.72
C GLY A 336 -29.76 -18.93 3.95
N ASP A 337 -30.72 -19.28 3.10
CA ASP A 337 -31.55 -18.34 2.32
C ASP A 337 -30.77 -17.27 1.53
N GLU A 338 -29.60 -17.65 1.01
CA GLU A 338 -28.68 -16.75 0.29
C GLU A 338 -28.19 -15.56 1.16
N THR A 339 -28.12 -15.74 2.47
CA THR A 339 -27.56 -14.76 3.42
C THR A 339 -26.27 -15.28 4.06
N ALA A 340 -25.46 -14.38 4.59
CA ALA A 340 -24.21 -14.74 5.25
C ALA A 340 -23.83 -13.71 6.33
N ILE A 341 -22.95 -14.11 7.26
CA ILE A 341 -22.17 -13.17 8.05
C ILE A 341 -20.77 -13.07 7.49
N HIS A 342 -20.23 -11.86 7.47
CA HIS A 342 -18.81 -11.62 7.29
C HIS A 342 -18.26 -11.27 8.66
N VAL A 343 -17.32 -12.05 9.20
CA VAL A 343 -16.88 -11.91 10.60
C VAL A 343 -15.38 -12.09 10.73
N THR A 344 -14.75 -11.30 11.60
CA THR A 344 -13.33 -11.46 11.93
C THR A 344 -13.11 -12.70 12.80
N ILE A 345 -12.27 -13.62 12.32
CA ILE A 345 -12.02 -14.91 13.01
C ILE A 345 -10.58 -15.06 13.52
N ALA A 346 -9.63 -14.31 12.97
CA ALA A 346 -8.21 -14.46 13.27
C ALA A 346 -7.44 -13.17 13.01
N ARG A 347 -6.15 -13.16 13.37
CA ARG A 347 -5.19 -12.13 13.00
C ARG A 347 -4.02 -12.72 12.21
N TYR A 348 -3.51 -11.97 11.23
CA TYR A 348 -2.28 -12.28 10.53
C TYR A 348 -1.06 -11.78 11.31
N TYR A 349 0.04 -12.51 11.17
CA TYR A 349 1.35 -12.18 11.73
C TYR A 349 2.41 -12.37 10.64
N THR A 350 3.40 -11.48 10.63
CA THR A 350 4.56 -11.59 9.74
C THR A 350 5.46 -12.76 10.18
N PRO A 351 6.44 -13.18 9.37
CA PRO A 351 7.34 -14.30 9.69
C PRO A 351 8.12 -14.10 11.00
N SER A 352 8.49 -12.87 11.35
CA SER A 352 9.12 -12.55 12.65
C SER A 352 8.14 -12.56 13.84
N GLY A 353 6.86 -12.88 13.60
CA GLY A 353 5.82 -12.96 14.62
C GLY A 353 5.22 -11.61 15.01
N ARG A 354 5.48 -10.53 14.26
CA ARG A 354 4.89 -9.21 14.51
C ARG A 354 3.43 -9.19 14.10
N SER A 355 2.57 -8.59 14.92
CA SER A 355 1.20 -8.24 14.49
C SER A 355 1.24 -6.91 13.77
N ILE A 356 0.61 -6.86 12.59
CA ILE A 356 0.48 -5.62 11.80
C ILE A 356 -0.79 -4.84 12.16
N GLN A 357 -1.66 -5.37 13.02
CA GLN A 357 -2.94 -4.74 13.34
C GLN A 357 -2.73 -3.39 14.05
N ASN A 358 -3.29 -2.34 13.47
CA ASN A 358 -3.19 -0.93 13.92
C ASN A 358 -1.78 -0.31 13.82
N THR A 359 -0.79 -1.05 13.32
CA THR A 359 0.59 -0.55 13.16
C THR A 359 1.05 -0.57 11.71
N GLY A 360 0.66 -1.58 10.93
CA GLY A 360 1.17 -1.81 9.59
C GLY A 360 2.63 -2.26 9.56
N ILE A 361 3.20 -2.22 8.35
CA ILE A 361 4.59 -2.46 8.01
C ILE A 361 5.30 -1.11 7.98
N THR A 362 6.38 -1.02 8.75
CA THR A 362 7.32 0.10 8.70
C THR A 362 8.32 -0.18 7.57
N PRO A 363 8.54 0.76 6.63
CA PRO A 363 9.53 0.58 5.57
C PRO A 363 10.95 0.55 6.15
N ASP A 364 11.85 -0.19 5.50
CA ASP A 364 13.28 -0.18 5.84
C ASP A 364 13.91 1.18 5.50
N VAL A 365 13.44 1.80 4.42
CA VAL A 365 13.85 3.13 3.97
C VAL A 365 12.62 4.01 3.82
N GLU A 366 12.45 4.96 4.74
CA GLU A 366 11.35 5.93 4.65
C GLU A 366 11.61 6.93 3.52
N VAL A 367 10.65 7.02 2.59
CA VAL A 367 10.63 7.97 1.48
C VAL A 367 9.21 8.51 1.39
N LEU A 368 9.00 9.76 1.77
CA LEU A 368 7.69 10.40 1.67
C LEU A 368 7.45 10.90 0.25
N GLN A 369 6.20 10.78 -0.24
CA GLN A 369 5.84 11.34 -1.53
C GLN A 369 6.04 12.85 -1.53
N SER A 370 6.89 13.32 -2.42
CA SER A 370 7.31 14.72 -2.48
C SER A 370 6.96 15.30 -3.85
N LYS A 371 6.59 16.58 -3.88
CA LYS A 371 6.44 17.30 -5.15
C LYS A 371 7.83 17.60 -5.69
N VAL A 372 8.16 17.03 -6.83
CA VAL A 372 9.40 17.35 -7.54
C VAL A 372 9.18 18.66 -8.29
N GLU A 373 9.80 19.74 -7.80
CA GLU A 373 9.87 20.99 -8.54
C GLU A 373 11.14 21.01 -9.39
N LYS A 374 10.98 21.18 -10.69
CA LYS A 374 12.12 21.39 -11.58
C LYS A 374 12.67 22.78 -11.28
N ILE A 375 13.71 22.83 -10.46
CA ILE A 375 14.51 24.04 -10.32
C ILE A 375 15.17 24.21 -11.69
N GLU A 376 14.71 25.19 -12.48
CA GLU A 376 15.41 25.57 -13.70
C GLU A 376 16.88 25.70 -13.35
N LYS A 377 17.75 25.12 -14.19
CA LYS A 377 19.20 25.33 -14.06
C LYS A 377 19.36 26.83 -13.82
N ARG A 378 19.91 27.21 -12.66
CA ARG A 378 20.57 28.49 -12.55
C ARG A 378 21.70 28.39 -13.56
N GLU A 379 21.41 28.65 -14.84
CA GLU A 379 22.40 29.28 -15.70
C GLU A 379 22.76 30.50 -14.88
N SER A 380 23.88 30.40 -14.17
CA SER A 380 24.34 31.48 -13.33
C SER A 380 24.33 32.69 -14.24
N PHE A 381 23.49 33.68 -13.93
CA PHE A 381 23.41 34.94 -14.68
C PHE A 381 24.79 35.62 -14.82
N TYR A 382 25.78 35.09 -14.09
CA TYR A 382 27.18 35.39 -14.16
C TYR A 382 27.95 34.10 -14.46
N SER A 383 28.55 34.02 -15.64
CA SER A 383 29.61 33.07 -15.96
C SER A 383 30.94 33.82 -16.07
N GLU A 384 32.06 33.11 -16.23
CA GLU A 384 33.36 33.76 -16.50
C GLU A 384 33.27 34.74 -17.69
N ALA A 385 32.43 34.42 -18.68
CA ALA A 385 32.17 35.26 -19.85
C ALA A 385 31.40 36.57 -19.54
N SER A 386 30.77 36.68 -18.37
CA SER A 386 30.02 37.87 -17.94
C SER A 386 30.93 38.96 -17.33
N PHE A 387 32.21 38.68 -17.09
CA PHE A 387 33.17 39.68 -16.59
C PHE A 387 33.67 40.59 -17.72
N ARG A 388 33.86 41.88 -17.42
CA ARG A 388 34.24 42.93 -18.39
C ARG A 388 35.56 42.65 -19.14
N ASN A 389 36.42 41.79 -18.59
CA ASN A 389 37.71 41.38 -19.14
C ASN A 389 37.82 39.85 -19.28
N ALA A 390 36.71 39.14 -19.46
CA ALA A 390 36.72 37.70 -19.63
C ALA A 390 37.69 37.27 -20.76
N LEU A 391 38.50 36.24 -20.49
CA LEU A 391 39.38 35.66 -21.50
C LEU A 391 38.54 35.00 -22.59
N LYS A 392 38.81 35.35 -23.86
CA LYS A 392 38.07 34.82 -24.99
C LYS A 392 38.41 33.35 -25.23
N ASN A 393 37.39 32.52 -25.37
CA ASN A 393 37.52 31.14 -25.83
C ASN A 393 36.84 31.01 -27.20
N GLU A 394 37.63 30.94 -28.27
CA GLU A 394 37.15 30.92 -29.65
C GLU A 394 36.31 29.67 -29.99
N GLU A 395 36.51 28.55 -29.28
CA GLU A 395 35.70 27.33 -29.44
C GLU A 395 34.33 27.46 -28.77
N ALA A 396 34.26 28.17 -27.64
CA ALA A 396 33.02 28.42 -26.90
C ALA A 396 32.09 29.36 -27.68
N GLU A 397 32.63 30.39 -28.35
CA GLU A 397 31.83 31.31 -29.18
C GLU A 397 31.15 30.60 -30.37
N LYS A 398 31.83 29.62 -30.98
CA LYS A 398 31.24 28.80 -32.07
C LYS A 398 30.13 27.87 -31.58
N LYS A 399 30.25 27.31 -30.36
CA LYS A 399 29.22 26.47 -29.74
C LYS A 399 28.02 27.31 -29.26
N ALA A 400 28.24 28.50 -28.72
CA ALA A 400 27.17 29.40 -28.27
C ALA A 400 26.29 29.89 -29.43
N LYS A 401 26.88 30.21 -30.59
CA LYS A 401 26.11 30.59 -31.80
C LYS A 401 25.22 29.46 -32.32
N LYS A 402 25.69 28.20 -32.27
CA LYS A 402 24.88 27.03 -32.66
C LYS A 402 23.72 26.76 -31.70
N LYS A 403 23.91 26.99 -30.40
CA LYS A 403 22.86 26.80 -29.37
C LYS A 403 21.79 27.90 -29.44
N ALA A 404 22.17 29.15 -29.72
CA ALA A 404 21.25 30.26 -29.88
C ALA A 404 20.32 30.13 -31.12
N GLU A 405 20.74 29.40 -32.16
CA GLU A 405 19.90 29.09 -33.32
C GLU A 405 18.93 27.92 -33.07
N SER A 406 19.25 26.98 -32.17
CA SER A 406 18.33 25.88 -31.80
C SER A 406 17.24 26.31 -30.83
N ASP A 407 17.54 27.25 -29.92
CA ASP A 407 16.62 27.65 -28.86
C ASP A 407 15.52 28.62 -29.34
N LYS A 408 15.73 29.32 -30.47
CA LYS A 408 14.71 30.15 -31.14
C LYS A 408 13.58 29.36 -31.80
N LYS A 409 13.65 28.02 -31.85
CA LYS A 409 12.67 27.16 -32.52
C LYS A 409 11.72 26.43 -31.56
N LYS A 410 11.85 26.66 -30.24
CA LYS A 410 11.14 25.89 -29.20
C LYS A 410 10.17 26.73 -28.34
N THR A 411 9.95 28.01 -28.66
CA THR A 411 9.31 28.97 -27.75
C THR A 411 7.81 29.23 -27.97
N ASP A 412 7.11 28.45 -28.81
CA ASP A 412 5.72 28.77 -29.20
C ASP A 412 4.65 27.69 -28.85
N ASP A 413 4.87 26.76 -27.91
CA ASP A 413 3.82 25.78 -27.53
C ASP A 413 3.86 25.41 -26.03
N ASP A 414 3.56 26.38 -25.14
CA ASP A 414 3.19 26.10 -23.75
C ASP A 414 1.66 26.30 -23.59
N ASP A 415 0.91 25.22 -23.82
CA ASP A 415 -0.50 25.10 -23.48
C ASP A 415 -0.64 24.09 -22.32
N ASP A 416 -1.11 24.59 -21.18
CA ASP A 416 -1.03 24.02 -19.83
C ASP A 416 -2.08 22.93 -19.51
N ASP A 417 -2.56 22.20 -20.53
CA ASP A 417 -3.62 21.17 -20.38
C ASP A 417 -3.32 19.86 -21.13
N LYS A 418 -2.03 19.52 -21.30
CA LYS A 418 -1.64 18.20 -21.85
C LYS A 418 -1.55 17.15 -20.75
N GLU A 419 -2.26 16.04 -20.96
CA GLU A 419 -2.14 14.83 -20.16
C GLU A 419 -0.68 14.33 -20.21
N LEU A 420 -0.01 14.26 -19.05
CA LEU A 420 1.41 13.87 -18.96
C LEU A 420 1.64 12.48 -19.57
N THR A 421 2.77 12.29 -20.26
CA THR A 421 3.18 10.94 -20.69
C THR A 421 3.53 10.09 -19.46
N ASP A 422 3.59 8.76 -19.65
CA ASP A 422 3.94 7.85 -18.55
C ASP A 422 5.37 8.09 -18.07
N GLU A 423 6.32 8.44 -18.96
CA GLU A 423 7.67 8.82 -18.56
C GLU A 423 7.69 10.11 -17.73
N GLU A 424 6.87 11.10 -18.07
CA GLU A 424 6.76 12.35 -17.30
C GLU A 424 6.12 12.14 -15.93
N LYS A 425 5.14 11.24 -15.84
CA LYS A 425 4.54 10.82 -14.56
C LYS A 425 5.57 10.09 -13.70
N ASP A 426 6.30 9.14 -14.27
CA ASP A 426 7.35 8.40 -13.58
C ASP A 426 8.46 9.32 -13.06
N ALA A 427 8.88 10.31 -13.87
CA ALA A 427 9.89 11.29 -13.47
C ALA A 427 9.42 12.19 -12.30
N LYS A 428 8.11 12.41 -12.18
CA LYS A 428 7.51 13.16 -11.07
C LYS A 428 7.21 12.28 -9.86
N ASP A 429 7.20 10.96 -10.01
CA ASP A 429 6.99 10.02 -8.92
C ASP A 429 8.29 9.80 -8.13
N TYR A 430 8.49 10.65 -7.12
CA TYR A 430 9.70 10.64 -6.30
C TYR A 430 9.98 9.29 -5.65
N GLN A 431 8.96 8.61 -5.10
CA GLN A 431 9.15 7.30 -4.48
C GLN A 431 9.59 6.23 -5.50
N LEU A 432 9.01 6.26 -6.71
CA LEU A 432 9.41 5.33 -7.78
C LEU A 432 10.86 5.57 -8.20
N GLN A 433 11.27 6.83 -8.42
CA GLN A 433 12.67 7.15 -8.77
C GLN A 433 13.64 6.65 -7.70
N ARG A 434 13.36 6.91 -6.41
CA ARG A 434 14.20 6.41 -5.30
C ARG A 434 14.23 4.89 -5.21
N GLY A 435 13.12 4.22 -5.50
CA GLY A 435 13.04 2.77 -5.60
C GLY A 435 13.92 2.22 -6.71
N MET A 436 13.84 2.82 -7.90
CA MET A 436 14.66 2.45 -9.05
C MET A 436 16.15 2.67 -8.80
N GLU A 437 16.54 3.81 -8.22
CA GLU A 437 17.93 4.09 -7.84
C GLU A 437 18.49 3.03 -6.88
N MET A 438 17.67 2.60 -5.90
CA MET A 438 18.06 1.54 -4.96
C MET A 438 18.26 0.19 -5.66
N VAL A 439 17.40 -0.18 -6.61
CA VAL A 439 17.59 -1.40 -7.40
C VAL A 439 18.94 -1.38 -8.13
N ILE A 440 19.28 -0.27 -8.78
CA ILE A 440 20.56 -0.11 -9.48
C ILE A 440 21.73 -0.18 -8.50
N ALA A 441 21.64 0.49 -7.35
CA ALA A 441 22.68 0.45 -6.33
C ALA A 441 22.93 -0.98 -5.83
N LEU A 442 21.86 -1.71 -5.50
CA LEU A 442 21.94 -3.12 -5.06
C LEU A 442 22.49 -4.03 -6.15
N SER A 443 22.12 -3.80 -7.41
CA SER A 443 22.63 -4.56 -8.56
C SER A 443 24.14 -4.41 -8.70
N ARG A 444 24.65 -3.17 -8.71
CA ARG A 444 26.09 -2.88 -8.77
C ARG A 444 26.85 -3.44 -7.57
N MET A 445 26.26 -3.39 -6.37
CA MET A 445 26.86 -4.00 -5.18
C MET A 445 26.99 -5.53 -5.31
N ALA A 446 25.97 -6.20 -5.86
CA ALA A 446 26.00 -7.63 -6.10
C ALA A 446 27.08 -8.01 -7.14
N GLU A 447 27.23 -7.23 -8.20
CA GLU A 447 28.29 -7.41 -9.21
C GLU A 447 29.69 -7.25 -8.59
N HIS A 448 29.92 -6.21 -7.81
CA HIS A 448 31.19 -6.00 -7.10
C HIS A 448 31.49 -7.14 -6.12
N ALA A 449 30.49 -7.62 -5.37
CA ALA A 449 30.66 -8.74 -4.45
C ALA A 449 31.03 -10.03 -5.18
N LYS A 450 30.41 -10.29 -6.34
CA LYS A 450 30.73 -11.44 -7.20
C LYS A 450 32.16 -11.36 -7.74
N SER A 451 32.55 -10.20 -8.28
CA SER A 451 33.91 -9.97 -8.77
C SER A 451 34.97 -10.13 -7.66
N ALA A 452 34.67 -9.64 -6.45
CA ALA A 452 35.55 -9.82 -5.29
C ALA A 452 35.69 -11.31 -4.89
N ALA A 453 34.62 -12.09 -4.96
CA ALA A 453 34.66 -13.53 -4.67
C ALA A 453 35.47 -14.31 -5.71
N GLU A 454 35.27 -14.01 -7.01
CA GLU A 454 36.03 -14.61 -8.11
C GLU A 454 37.54 -14.30 -7.98
N SER A 455 37.90 -13.05 -7.68
CA SER A 455 39.30 -12.66 -7.49
C SER A 455 40.00 -13.34 -6.29
N LYS A 456 39.23 -13.76 -5.28
CA LYS A 456 39.78 -14.52 -4.14
C LYS A 456 40.07 -15.97 -4.51
N ILE A 457 39.19 -16.59 -5.30
CA ILE A 457 39.39 -17.96 -5.80
C ILE A 457 40.61 -18.01 -6.72
N ASP A 458 40.80 -17.01 -7.59
CA ASP A 458 41.96 -16.95 -8.48
C ASP A 458 43.28 -16.79 -7.71
N ASN A 459 43.28 -16.01 -6.61
CA ASN A 459 44.46 -15.87 -5.76
C ASN A 459 44.77 -17.14 -4.95
N GLU A 460 43.77 -17.84 -4.42
CA GLU A 460 43.96 -19.12 -3.71
C GLU A 460 44.52 -20.20 -4.66
N ASN A 461 44.02 -20.29 -5.90
CA ASN A 461 44.52 -21.24 -6.89
C ASN A 461 45.97 -20.93 -7.34
N MET A 462 46.37 -19.65 -7.38
CA MET A 462 47.76 -19.26 -7.71
C MET A 462 48.75 -19.56 -6.57
N ASP A 463 48.30 -19.56 -5.33
CA ASP A 463 49.15 -19.90 -4.18
C ASP A 463 49.34 -21.43 -4.08
N ASP A 464 48.32 -22.23 -4.42
CA ASP A 464 48.41 -23.70 -4.50
C ASP A 464 49.31 -24.18 -5.67
N GLU A 465 49.31 -23.52 -6.83
CA GLU A 465 50.25 -23.86 -7.92
C GLU A 465 51.71 -23.57 -7.54
N LYS A 466 51.98 -22.50 -6.77
CA LYS A 466 53.34 -22.16 -6.34
C LYS A 466 53.94 -23.10 -5.29
N ASP A 467 53.11 -23.78 -4.50
CA ASP A 467 53.58 -24.80 -3.56
C ASP A 467 53.72 -26.18 -4.21
N SER A 468 53.10 -26.41 -5.38
CA SER A 468 53.28 -27.66 -6.16
C SER A 468 54.58 -27.73 -6.97
N ASP A 469 55.23 -26.58 -7.24
CA ASP A 469 56.51 -26.48 -7.97
C ASP A 469 57.75 -26.60 -7.05
N LYS A 470 57.57 -27.02 -5.79
CA LYS A 470 58.64 -27.14 -4.78
C LYS A 470 58.97 -28.57 -4.32
N GLU A 471 58.41 -29.61 -4.93
CA GLU A 471 58.81 -31.02 -4.66
C GLU A 471 59.79 -31.61 -5.69
#